data_AF-A0A3M3R5N9-F1
#
_entry.id   AF-A0A3M3R5N9-F1
#
_cell.length_a   1.000
_cell.length_b   1.000
_cell.length_c   1.000
_cell.angle_alpha   90.00
_cell.angle_beta   90.00
_cell.angle_gamma   90.00
#
_symmetry.space_group_name_H-M   'P 1'
#
loop_
_entity.id
_entity.type
_entity.pdbx_description
1 polymer ?
#
loop_
_entity_poly.entity_id
_entity_poly.type
_entity_poly.pdbx_seq_one_letter_code
_entity_poly.pdbx_strand_id
1 'polypeptide(L)'
;MDNENMPVGCLEIAGCDVSNLLEELDDIEQAVHELALYPQFREHFKEALDVANYATSFWLEDGSYPDRAGSVVATMFRLRDEIEDQASYRDSGALPSVMRGFLGVDHNDADSQLVATYALVQSVQAVQVLANWLFETELYVFELDVDLIAQMQTTDHDRYCALVGKERLKHPGAEIDARESFRTFMGEAVKTLMLASIFKQVEEVDVAKGNFNVANFLRKALNKALTNAFSAQASQRGAAAGRANSHPDSVKQQNAADLRKRICKAADRLILGNPAISERTLKRALVEQGIASEPTIKKYLVTCGYLPR
;
A
#
# COMPACT_ATOMS: atom_id res chain seq x y z
N MET A 1 -21.75 18.51 -20.08
CA MET A 1 -21.23 17.63 -21.14
C MET A 1 -20.62 16.46 -20.43
N ASP A 2 -21.09 15.28 -20.79
CA ASP A 2 -20.87 14.01 -20.12
C ASP A 2 -19.39 13.67 -20.03
N ASN A 3 -18.93 13.29 -18.84
CA ASN A 3 -17.60 12.71 -18.65
C ASN A 3 -17.76 11.24 -18.23
N GLU A 4 -18.37 10.45 -19.11
CA GLU A 4 -18.57 8.99 -19.03
C GLU A 4 -17.27 8.16 -19.14
N ASN A 5 -16.09 8.73 -18.89
CA ASN A 5 -14.82 8.05 -19.20
C ASN A 5 -13.71 8.15 -18.14
N MET A 6 -14.03 8.47 -16.89
CA MET A 6 -13.11 8.17 -15.78
C MET A 6 -13.59 6.89 -15.08
N PRO A 7 -12.85 5.77 -15.15
CA PRO A 7 -13.13 4.65 -14.26
C PRO A 7 -12.82 5.16 -12.85
N VAL A 8 -13.88 5.44 -12.11
CA VAL A 8 -13.87 5.80 -10.70
C VAL A 8 -13.02 4.76 -9.98
N GLY A 9 -12.01 5.20 -9.25
CA GLY A 9 -11.30 4.32 -8.33
C GLY A 9 -12.22 4.06 -7.15
N CYS A 10 -13.20 3.17 -7.30
CA CYS A 10 -14.07 2.76 -6.20
C CYS A 10 -13.21 2.11 -5.13
N LEU A 11 -13.22 2.72 -3.95
CA LEU A 11 -12.57 2.22 -2.75
C LEU A 11 -13.65 1.79 -1.77
N GLU A 12 -13.64 0.53 -1.34
CA GLU A 12 -14.53 0.10 -0.27
C GLU A 12 -13.87 0.37 1.09
N ILE A 13 -14.50 1.20 1.93
CA ILE A 13 -14.14 1.43 3.33
C ILE A 13 -15.32 1.05 4.20
N ALA A 14 -15.15 0.07 5.07
CA ALA A 14 -16.19 -0.41 5.99
C ALA A 14 -17.52 -0.76 5.28
N GLY A 15 -17.45 -1.35 4.08
CA GLY A 15 -18.64 -1.67 3.28
C GLY A 15 -19.24 -0.51 2.50
N CYS A 16 -18.64 0.68 2.56
CA CYS A 16 -19.06 1.87 1.81
C CYS A 16 -18.18 2.08 0.57
N ASP A 17 -18.79 2.21 -0.60
CA ASP A 17 -18.11 2.56 -1.84
C ASP A 17 -17.77 4.06 -1.87
N VAL A 18 -16.48 4.36 -1.93
CA VAL A 18 -15.93 5.72 -1.98
C VAL A 18 -15.39 6.00 -3.37
N SER A 19 -15.89 7.09 -3.97
CA SER A 19 -15.58 7.55 -5.31
C SER A 19 -14.77 8.86 -5.33
N ASN A 20 -14.90 9.70 -4.29
CA ASN A 20 -14.29 11.02 -4.22
C ASN A 20 -13.79 11.34 -2.79
N LEU A 21 -12.47 11.17 -2.58
CA LEU A 21 -11.84 11.42 -1.28
C LEU A 21 -11.87 12.87 -0.78
N LEU A 22 -12.27 13.85 -1.59
CA LEU A 22 -12.41 15.24 -1.13
C LEU A 22 -13.79 15.54 -0.57
N GLU A 23 -14.82 14.87 -1.07
CA GLU A 23 -16.23 15.15 -0.76
C GLU A 23 -16.80 14.11 0.22
N GLU A 24 -16.29 12.89 0.21
CA GLU A 24 -16.86 11.75 0.95
C GLU A 24 -16.10 11.42 2.25
N LEU A 25 -15.25 12.34 2.77
CA LEU A 25 -14.58 12.11 4.07
C LEU A 25 -15.58 11.98 5.22
N ASP A 26 -16.66 12.75 5.19
CA ASP A 26 -17.74 12.66 6.18
C ASP A 26 -18.47 11.31 6.09
N ASP A 27 -18.68 10.79 4.88
CA ASP A 27 -19.28 9.48 4.64
C ASP A 27 -18.38 8.35 5.13
N ILE A 28 -17.06 8.47 4.90
CA ILE A 28 -16.05 7.55 5.46
C ILE A 28 -16.09 7.58 6.99
N GLU A 29 -16.11 8.77 7.60
CA GLU A 29 -16.16 8.90 9.06
C GLU A 29 -17.43 8.27 9.63
N GLN A 30 -18.57 8.48 8.99
CA GLN A 30 -19.84 7.87 9.38
C GLN A 30 -19.80 6.34 9.26
N ALA A 31 -19.34 5.80 8.13
CA ALA A 31 -19.22 4.35 7.93
C ALA A 31 -18.31 3.69 8.99
N VAL A 32 -17.21 4.35 9.33
CA VAL A 32 -16.28 3.89 10.37
C VAL A 32 -16.90 3.99 11.77
N HIS A 33 -17.70 5.03 12.03
CA HIS A 33 -18.38 5.21 13.31
C HIS A 33 -19.46 4.14 13.56
N GLU A 34 -20.05 3.59 12.50
CA GLU A 34 -21.09 2.55 12.58
C GLU A 34 -20.53 1.16 12.96
N LEU A 35 -19.22 0.95 12.87
CA LEU A 35 -18.57 -0.29 13.26
C LEU A 35 -18.75 -0.58 14.76
N ALA A 36 -19.13 -1.82 15.08
CA ALA A 36 -19.36 -2.32 16.44
C ALA A 36 -18.20 -2.05 17.41
N LEU A 37 -16.96 -2.12 16.91
CA LEU A 37 -15.75 -1.94 17.72
C LEU A 37 -15.14 -0.54 17.60
N TYR A 38 -15.80 0.41 16.92
CA TYR A 38 -15.33 1.79 16.77
C TYR A 38 -14.83 2.42 18.08
N PRO A 39 -15.53 2.31 19.24
CA PRO A 39 -15.07 2.97 20.48
C PRO A 39 -13.65 2.58 20.93
N GLN A 40 -13.19 1.38 20.56
CA GLN A 40 -11.87 0.87 20.95
C GLN A 40 -10.76 1.38 20.04
N PHE A 41 -11.11 1.82 18.83
CA PHE A 41 -10.19 2.31 17.80
C PHE A 41 -10.39 3.79 17.46
N ARG A 42 -11.37 4.45 18.07
CA ARG A 42 -11.75 5.86 17.87
C ARG A 42 -10.57 6.80 17.69
N GLU A 43 -9.59 6.76 18.60
CA GLU A 43 -8.46 7.69 18.55
C GLU A 43 -7.56 7.45 17.32
N HIS A 44 -7.50 6.23 16.78
CA HIS A 44 -6.78 5.93 15.55
C HIS A 44 -7.49 6.55 14.34
N PHE A 45 -8.81 6.33 14.24
CA PHE A 45 -9.60 6.89 13.14
C PHE A 45 -9.62 8.41 13.17
N LYS A 46 -9.80 9.01 14.36
CA LYS A 46 -9.71 10.45 14.55
C LYS A 46 -8.36 11.00 14.09
N GLU A 47 -7.25 10.39 14.51
CA GLU A 47 -5.91 10.81 14.11
C GLU A 47 -5.74 10.79 12.58
N ALA A 48 -6.22 9.75 11.91
CA ALA A 48 -6.14 9.61 10.46
C ALA A 48 -7.03 10.61 9.72
N LEU A 49 -8.27 10.81 10.17
CA LEU A 49 -9.21 11.76 9.58
C LEU A 49 -8.78 13.21 9.82
N ASP A 50 -8.18 13.54 10.97
CA ASP A 50 -7.57 14.85 11.22
C ASP A 50 -6.43 15.15 10.21
N VAL A 51 -5.60 14.14 9.90
CA VAL A 51 -4.55 14.24 8.87
C VAL A 51 -5.16 14.40 7.47
N ALA A 52 -6.19 13.63 7.13
CA ALA A 52 -6.90 13.73 5.85
C ALA A 52 -7.49 15.14 5.68
N ASN A 53 -8.24 15.63 6.66
CA ASN A 53 -8.84 16.96 6.68
C ASN A 53 -7.80 18.08 6.59
N TYR A 54 -6.65 17.93 7.26
CA TYR A 54 -5.60 18.93 7.11
C TYR A 54 -4.97 18.89 5.72
N ALA A 55 -4.81 17.71 5.12
CA ALA A 55 -4.31 17.56 3.75
C ALA A 55 -5.26 18.17 2.70
N THR A 56 -6.58 17.98 2.82
CA THR A 56 -7.55 18.58 1.89
C THR A 56 -7.51 20.10 1.92
N SER A 57 -7.20 20.72 3.08
CA SER A 57 -7.09 22.18 3.21
C SER A 57 -6.06 22.84 2.27
N PHE A 58 -5.09 22.10 1.74
CA PHE A 58 -4.13 22.61 0.75
C PHE A 58 -4.76 22.89 -0.62
N TRP A 59 -5.93 22.31 -0.88
CA TRP A 59 -6.71 22.54 -2.10
C TRP A 59 -7.76 23.64 -1.96
N LEU A 60 -7.99 24.17 -0.76
CA LEU A 60 -9.00 25.22 -0.56
C LEU A 60 -8.54 26.55 -1.17
N GLU A 61 -9.30 27.02 -2.15
CA GLU A 61 -9.17 28.33 -2.80
C GLU A 61 -10.48 29.10 -2.53
N ASP A 62 -10.39 30.21 -1.79
CA ASP A 62 -11.55 31.04 -1.39
C ASP A 62 -12.72 30.27 -0.71
N GLY A 63 -12.39 29.20 0.02
CA GLY A 63 -13.36 28.38 0.75
C GLY A 63 -14.04 27.29 -0.08
N SER A 64 -13.57 27.03 -1.30
CA SER A 64 -14.04 25.95 -2.17
C SER A 64 -12.87 25.16 -2.77
N TYR A 65 -13.12 23.91 -3.14
CA TYR A 65 -12.15 23.14 -3.92
C TYR A 65 -12.24 23.53 -5.40
N PRO A 66 -11.12 23.75 -6.09
CA PRO A 66 -11.14 23.98 -7.52
C PRO A 66 -11.53 22.70 -8.27
N ASP A 67 -12.20 22.82 -9.42
CA ASP A 67 -12.70 21.70 -10.24
C ASP A 67 -11.63 20.62 -10.52
N ARG A 68 -10.36 21.03 -10.63
CA ARG A 68 -9.23 20.13 -10.88
C ARG A 68 -8.87 19.23 -9.70
N ALA A 69 -9.14 19.64 -8.46
CA ALA A 69 -8.70 18.95 -7.25
C ALA A 69 -9.20 17.50 -7.20
N GLY A 70 -10.49 17.28 -7.49
CA GLY A 70 -11.07 15.94 -7.52
C GLY A 70 -10.37 15.00 -8.51
N SER A 71 -10.08 15.49 -9.72
CA SER A 71 -9.40 14.70 -10.75
C SER A 71 -7.95 14.33 -10.37
N VAL A 72 -7.24 15.26 -9.72
CA VAL A 72 -5.88 15.03 -9.23
C VAL A 72 -5.89 14.00 -8.11
N VAL A 73 -6.76 14.17 -7.12
CA VAL A 73 -6.91 13.25 -5.98
C VAL A 73 -7.30 11.85 -6.47
N ALA A 74 -8.28 11.73 -7.36
CA ALA A 74 -8.70 10.45 -7.92
C ALA A 74 -7.56 9.75 -8.69
N THR A 75 -6.79 10.50 -9.49
CA THR A 75 -5.66 9.96 -10.23
C THR A 75 -4.53 9.50 -9.30
N MET A 76 -4.21 10.30 -8.28
CA MET A 76 -3.20 9.96 -7.27
C MET A 76 -3.60 8.74 -6.48
N PHE A 77 -4.87 8.61 -6.11
CA PHE A 77 -5.38 7.45 -5.40
C PHE A 77 -5.33 6.18 -6.25
N ARG A 78 -5.76 6.27 -7.52
CA ARG A 78 -5.76 5.14 -8.46
C ARG A 78 -4.36 4.62 -8.76
N LEU A 79 -3.38 5.53 -8.88
CA LEU A 79 -2.00 5.22 -9.27
C LEU A 79 -1.04 5.22 -8.08
N ARG A 80 -1.56 5.15 -6.85
CA ARG A 80 -0.79 5.34 -5.62
C ARG A 80 0.37 4.34 -5.51
N ASP A 81 0.15 3.08 -5.88
CA ASP A 81 1.15 2.02 -5.78
C ASP A 81 2.25 2.25 -6.82
N GLU A 82 1.89 2.64 -8.05
CA GLU A 82 2.87 3.00 -9.10
C GLU A 82 3.65 4.27 -8.77
N ILE A 83 3.00 5.26 -8.15
CA ILE A 83 3.65 6.49 -7.68
C ILE A 83 4.66 6.15 -6.58
N GLU A 84 4.26 5.32 -5.62
CA GLU A 84 5.11 4.87 -4.53
C GLU A 84 6.33 4.09 -5.04
N ASP A 85 6.12 3.17 -5.98
CA ASP A 85 7.19 2.42 -6.63
C ASP A 85 8.14 3.36 -7.39
N GLN A 86 7.63 4.28 -8.21
CA GLN A 86 8.48 5.21 -8.96
C GLN A 86 9.25 6.17 -8.03
N ALA A 87 8.62 6.64 -6.95
CA ALA A 87 9.27 7.47 -5.94
C ALA A 87 10.38 6.71 -5.20
N SER A 88 10.20 5.39 -5.02
CA SER A 88 11.14 4.49 -4.37
C SER A 88 12.39 4.15 -5.20
N TYR A 89 12.26 4.09 -6.53
CA TYR A 89 13.34 3.64 -7.43
C TYR A 89 14.05 4.75 -8.23
N ARG A 90 13.46 5.94 -8.38
CA ARG A 90 14.14 7.03 -9.10
C ARG A 90 15.15 7.75 -8.21
N ASP A 91 16.43 7.54 -8.49
CA ASP A 91 17.58 8.22 -7.86
C ASP A 91 17.59 9.77 -7.98
N SER A 92 16.65 10.39 -8.70
CA SER A 92 16.74 11.81 -9.05
C SER A 92 15.40 12.59 -9.16
N GLY A 93 14.27 11.98 -8.81
CA GLY A 93 12.97 12.65 -8.85
C GLY A 93 12.51 13.11 -7.47
N ALA A 94 12.16 14.39 -7.32
CA ALA A 94 11.35 14.83 -6.19
C ALA A 94 9.96 14.17 -6.30
N LEU A 95 9.35 13.81 -5.17
CA LEU A 95 7.98 13.26 -5.13
C LEU A 95 6.97 14.07 -5.98
N PRO A 96 6.94 15.42 -5.94
CA PRO A 96 6.10 16.22 -6.84
C PRO A 96 6.37 16.01 -8.33
N SER A 97 7.61 15.75 -8.72
CA SER A 97 7.98 15.51 -10.12
C SER A 97 7.52 14.13 -10.61
N VAL A 98 7.55 13.13 -9.74
CA VAL A 98 6.99 11.80 -10.02
C VAL A 98 5.49 11.91 -10.23
N MET A 99 4.80 12.58 -9.31
CA MET A 99 3.36 12.84 -9.35
C MET A 99 2.92 13.53 -10.65
N ARG A 100 3.60 14.62 -11.04
CA ARG A 100 3.31 15.29 -12.32
C ARG A 100 3.49 14.38 -13.53
N GLY A 101 4.44 13.44 -13.47
CA GLY A 101 4.61 12.44 -14.52
C GLY A 101 3.38 11.55 -14.73
N PHE A 102 2.61 11.29 -13.67
CA PHE A 102 1.38 10.49 -13.72
C PHE A 102 0.13 11.29 -14.06
N LEU A 103 0.09 12.58 -13.70
CA LEU A 103 -1.01 13.49 -14.07
C LEU A 103 -1.00 13.89 -15.55
N GLY A 104 0.12 13.71 -16.26
CA GLY A 104 0.31 14.22 -17.62
C GLY A 104 0.91 15.64 -17.64
N VAL A 105 1.32 16.11 -18.82
CA VAL A 105 2.08 17.37 -18.96
C VAL A 105 1.17 18.60 -18.80
N ASP A 106 1.69 19.61 -18.08
CA ASP A 106 1.17 20.98 -17.85
C ASP A 106 0.07 21.19 -16.77
N HIS A 107 0.14 20.45 -15.66
CA HIS A 107 -0.54 20.86 -14.43
C HIS A 107 0.34 21.81 -13.59
N ASN A 108 -0.10 23.08 -13.50
CA ASN A 108 0.52 24.15 -12.70
C ASN A 108 0.21 24.06 -11.19
N ASP A 109 -0.22 22.89 -10.70
CA ASP A 109 -0.49 22.68 -9.27
C ASP A 109 0.79 22.83 -8.44
N ALA A 110 0.64 23.39 -7.25
CA ALA A 110 1.74 23.63 -6.32
C ALA A 110 2.39 22.31 -5.86
N ASP A 111 3.69 22.31 -5.57
CA ASP A 111 4.35 21.13 -4.99
C ASP A 111 3.68 20.77 -3.66
N SER A 112 3.29 21.77 -2.87
CA SER A 112 2.56 21.57 -1.61
C SER A 112 1.23 20.84 -1.80
N GLN A 113 0.45 21.20 -2.83
CA GLN A 113 -0.83 20.55 -3.16
C GLN A 113 -0.66 19.08 -3.55
N LEU A 114 0.33 18.79 -4.41
CA LEU A 114 0.61 17.42 -4.84
C LEU A 114 1.08 16.54 -3.67
N VAL A 115 1.98 17.07 -2.84
CA VAL A 115 2.51 16.34 -1.68
C VAL A 115 1.42 16.16 -0.62
N ALA A 116 0.58 17.17 -0.36
CA ALA A 116 -0.56 17.05 0.54
C ALA A 116 -1.57 16.00 0.03
N THR A 117 -1.81 15.92 -1.27
CA THR A 117 -2.68 14.90 -1.87
C THR A 117 -2.18 13.48 -1.58
N TYR A 118 -0.87 13.27 -1.60
CA TYR A 118 -0.30 11.97 -1.24
C TYR A 118 -0.46 11.66 0.25
N ALA A 119 -0.34 12.67 1.12
CA ALA A 119 -0.63 12.52 2.54
C ALA A 119 -2.11 12.15 2.78
N LEU A 120 -3.04 12.78 2.05
CA LEU A 120 -4.46 12.43 2.04
C LEU A 120 -4.65 10.94 1.69
N VAL A 121 -4.12 10.51 0.54
CA VAL A 121 -4.20 9.10 0.09
C VAL A 121 -3.66 8.14 1.15
N GLN A 122 -2.49 8.41 1.72
CA GLN A 122 -1.88 7.57 2.75
C GLN A 122 -2.72 7.52 4.04
N SER A 123 -3.28 8.63 4.48
CA SER A 123 -4.16 8.67 5.66
C SER A 123 -5.47 7.90 5.44
N VAL A 124 -6.07 8.00 4.25
CA VAL A 124 -7.25 7.23 3.89
C VAL A 124 -6.93 5.74 3.77
N GLN A 125 -5.76 5.36 3.25
CA GLN A 125 -5.31 3.96 3.26
C GLN A 125 -5.12 3.43 4.69
N ALA A 126 -4.68 4.27 5.63
CA ALA A 126 -4.63 3.88 7.04
C ALA A 126 -6.04 3.56 7.56
N VAL A 127 -7.01 4.46 7.33
CA VAL A 127 -8.42 4.23 7.69
C VAL A 127 -8.93 2.95 7.06
N GLN A 128 -8.74 2.78 5.74
CA GLN A 128 -9.20 1.62 4.97
C GLN A 128 -8.72 0.30 5.60
N VAL A 129 -7.42 0.14 5.85
CA VAL A 129 -6.88 -1.13 6.35
C VAL A 129 -7.45 -1.49 7.72
N LEU A 130 -7.56 -0.50 8.62
CA LEU A 130 -8.08 -0.75 9.96
C LEU A 130 -9.61 -0.95 9.95
N ALA A 131 -10.34 -0.15 9.18
CA ALA A 131 -11.80 -0.20 9.07
C ALA A 131 -12.27 -1.48 8.38
N ASN A 132 -11.62 -1.89 7.28
CA ASN A 132 -11.99 -3.09 6.55
C ASN A 132 -11.71 -4.36 7.37
N TRP A 133 -10.61 -4.39 8.13
CA TRP A 133 -10.37 -5.49 9.06
C TRP A 133 -11.48 -5.61 10.14
N LEU A 134 -11.93 -4.47 10.69
CA LEU A 134 -13.05 -4.46 11.65
C LEU A 134 -14.36 -4.90 10.99
N PHE A 135 -14.64 -4.38 9.80
CA PHE A 135 -15.83 -4.71 9.02
C PHE A 135 -15.87 -6.20 8.64
N GLU A 136 -14.76 -6.76 8.17
CA GLU A 136 -14.63 -8.19 7.89
C GLU A 136 -14.90 -9.02 9.14
N THR A 137 -14.39 -8.60 10.31
CA THR A 137 -14.66 -9.26 11.60
C THR A 137 -16.15 -9.23 11.94
N GLU A 138 -16.83 -8.10 11.69
CA GLU A 138 -18.28 -7.97 11.88
C GLU A 138 -19.07 -8.83 10.89
N LEU A 139 -18.64 -8.91 9.64
CA LEU A 139 -19.24 -9.73 8.61
C LEU A 139 -19.17 -11.21 8.99
N TYR A 140 -18.02 -11.69 9.47
CA TYR A 140 -17.89 -13.07 9.98
C TYR A 140 -18.89 -13.38 11.09
N VAL A 141 -19.13 -12.43 12.01
CA VAL A 141 -20.14 -12.61 13.07
C VAL A 141 -21.55 -12.61 12.49
N PHE A 142 -21.83 -11.70 11.56
CA PHE A 142 -23.14 -11.57 10.92
C PHE A 142 -23.53 -12.82 10.13
N GLU A 143 -22.57 -13.45 9.44
CA GLU A 143 -22.77 -14.66 8.66
C GLU A 143 -23.04 -15.93 9.49
N LEU A 144 -22.80 -15.90 10.81
CA LEU A 144 -23.09 -17.05 11.68
C LEU A 144 -24.60 -17.34 11.77
N ASP A 145 -25.41 -16.28 11.88
CA ASP A 145 -26.87 -16.35 11.93
C ASP A 145 -27.44 -14.96 11.62
N VAL A 146 -27.66 -14.70 10.33
CA VAL A 146 -28.03 -13.38 9.79
C VAL A 146 -29.25 -12.78 10.50
N ASP A 147 -30.31 -13.58 10.68
CA ASP A 147 -31.57 -13.11 11.26
C ASP A 147 -31.40 -12.77 12.75
N LEU A 148 -30.71 -13.64 13.49
CA LEU A 148 -30.46 -13.44 14.91
C LEU A 148 -29.53 -12.24 15.17
N ILE A 149 -28.47 -12.09 14.38
CA ILE A 149 -27.50 -11.02 14.55
C ILE A 149 -28.08 -9.67 14.12
N ALA A 150 -28.84 -9.60 13.03
CA ALA A 150 -29.58 -8.39 12.64
C ALA A 150 -30.59 -7.97 13.72
N GLN A 151 -31.30 -8.93 14.33
CA GLN A 151 -32.16 -8.65 15.47
C GLN A 151 -31.34 -8.16 16.68
N MET A 152 -30.18 -8.75 16.96
CA MET A 152 -29.33 -8.36 18.08
C MET A 152 -28.76 -6.94 17.92
N GLN A 153 -28.34 -6.56 16.72
CA GLN A 153 -27.86 -5.19 16.44
C GLN A 153 -28.91 -4.13 16.82
N THR A 154 -30.20 -4.43 16.62
CA THR A 154 -31.30 -3.50 16.91
C THR A 154 -31.83 -3.58 18.35
N THR A 155 -31.77 -4.76 18.98
CA THR A 155 -32.41 -5.01 20.28
C THR A 155 -31.45 -5.09 21.47
N ASP A 156 -30.18 -5.43 21.24
CA ASP A 156 -29.15 -5.63 22.26
C ASP A 156 -27.74 -5.36 21.68
N HIS A 157 -27.48 -4.09 21.36
CA HIS A 157 -26.25 -3.66 20.70
C HIS A 157 -24.99 -3.98 21.52
N ASP A 158 -25.03 -3.87 22.85
CA ASP A 158 -23.89 -4.22 23.71
C ASP A 158 -23.51 -5.70 23.59
N ARG A 159 -24.51 -6.58 23.50
CA ARG A 159 -24.29 -8.02 23.30
C ARG A 159 -23.74 -8.32 21.91
N TYR A 160 -24.20 -7.60 20.88
CA TYR A 160 -23.64 -7.67 19.54
C TYR A 160 -22.15 -7.26 19.55
N CYS A 161 -21.81 -6.10 20.12
CA CYS A 161 -20.42 -5.63 20.23
C CYS A 161 -19.55 -6.60 21.04
N ALA A 162 -20.07 -7.21 22.10
CA ALA A 162 -19.37 -8.22 22.87
C ALA A 162 -19.10 -9.50 22.05
N LEU A 163 -20.00 -9.87 21.12
CA LEU A 163 -19.82 -11.01 20.23
C LEU A 163 -18.74 -10.73 19.17
N VAL A 164 -18.79 -9.55 18.52
CA VAL A 164 -17.73 -9.09 17.62
C VAL A 164 -16.38 -9.02 18.33
N GLY A 165 -16.37 -8.51 19.57
CA GLY A 165 -15.16 -8.47 20.39
C GLY A 165 -14.59 -9.86 20.72
N LYS A 166 -15.43 -10.89 20.86
CA LYS A 166 -14.98 -12.28 21.01
C LYS A 166 -14.42 -12.85 19.72
N GLU A 167 -15.05 -12.53 18.58
CA GLU A 167 -14.56 -12.97 17.27
C GLU A 167 -13.18 -12.41 16.96
N ARG A 168 -13.00 -11.10 17.18
CA ARG A 168 -11.70 -10.42 17.08
C ARG A 168 -10.58 -11.19 17.81
N LEU A 169 -10.84 -11.62 19.05
CA LEU A 169 -9.85 -12.27 19.90
C LEU A 169 -9.43 -13.67 19.40
N LYS A 170 -10.16 -14.28 18.47
CA LYS A 170 -9.77 -15.56 17.85
C LYS A 170 -8.64 -15.40 16.83
N HIS A 171 -8.47 -14.21 16.27
CA HIS A 171 -7.53 -13.91 15.19
C HIS A 171 -6.53 -12.80 15.55
N PRO A 172 -5.72 -12.96 16.62
CA PRO A 172 -4.83 -11.90 17.09
C PRO A 172 -3.76 -11.49 16.07
N GLY A 173 -3.36 -12.39 15.16
CA GLY A 173 -2.42 -12.06 14.08
C GLY A 173 -2.97 -11.03 13.10
N ALA A 174 -4.24 -11.18 12.69
CA ALA A 174 -4.89 -10.24 11.78
C ALA A 174 -5.03 -8.84 12.40
N GLU A 175 -5.32 -8.76 13.72
CA GLU A 175 -5.32 -7.48 14.43
C GLU A 175 -3.93 -6.83 14.41
N ILE A 176 -2.87 -7.60 14.70
CA ILE A 176 -1.50 -7.09 14.70
C ILE A 176 -1.15 -6.54 13.32
N ASP A 177 -1.40 -7.31 12.26
CA ASP A 177 -1.09 -6.91 10.88
C ASP A 177 -1.85 -5.65 10.47
N ALA A 178 -3.15 -5.54 10.81
CA ALA A 178 -3.96 -4.36 10.51
C ALA A 178 -3.44 -3.12 11.25
N ARG A 179 -3.09 -3.25 12.53
CA ARG A 179 -2.58 -2.13 13.35
C ARG A 179 -1.17 -1.70 12.95
N GLU A 180 -0.29 -2.64 12.58
CA GLU A 180 1.04 -2.33 12.07
C GLU A 180 0.96 -1.64 10.70
N SER A 181 0.08 -2.11 9.83
CA SER A 181 -0.18 -1.48 8.53
C SER A 181 -0.75 -0.07 8.70
N PHE A 182 -1.75 0.10 9.56
CA PHE A 182 -2.30 1.41 9.94
C PHE A 182 -1.19 2.36 10.38
N ARG A 183 -0.30 1.92 11.29
CA ARG A 183 0.79 2.78 11.80
C ARG A 183 1.83 3.09 10.75
N THR A 184 2.07 2.18 9.80
CA THR A 184 2.96 2.43 8.66
C THR A 184 2.40 3.53 7.76
N PHE A 185 1.13 3.42 7.37
CA PHE A 185 0.44 4.43 6.56
C PHE A 185 0.38 5.78 7.26
N MET A 186 0.04 5.81 8.55
CA MET A 186 0.02 7.05 9.33
C MET A 186 1.38 7.71 9.46
N GLY A 187 2.45 6.93 9.69
CA GLY A 187 3.81 7.45 9.72
C GLY A 187 4.19 8.13 8.40
N GLU A 188 3.78 7.53 7.28
CA GLU A 188 4.00 8.09 5.95
C GLU A 188 3.17 9.36 5.70
N ALA A 189 1.89 9.33 6.07
CA ALA A 189 0.97 10.45 5.90
C ALA A 189 1.45 11.69 6.67
N VAL A 190 1.80 11.53 7.95
CA VAL A 190 2.29 12.64 8.81
C VAL A 190 3.61 13.20 8.26
N LYS A 191 4.55 12.33 7.87
CA LYS A 191 5.83 12.74 7.28
C LYS A 191 5.61 13.54 5.99
N THR A 192 4.77 13.03 5.10
CA THR A 192 4.44 13.68 3.83
C THR A 192 3.74 15.02 4.05
N LEU A 193 2.81 15.10 5.01
CA LEU A 193 2.09 16.34 5.31
C LEU A 193 3.00 17.43 5.89
N MET A 194 3.98 17.04 6.72
CA MET A 194 5.03 17.96 7.17
C MET A 194 5.80 18.52 5.98
N LEU A 195 6.13 17.69 4.99
CA LEU A 195 6.83 18.12 3.78
C LEU A 195 5.97 19.04 2.91
N ALA A 196 4.68 18.76 2.76
CA ALA A 196 3.74 19.65 2.08
C ALA A 196 3.70 21.04 2.73
N SER A 197 3.68 21.08 4.07
CA SER A 197 3.72 22.33 4.84
C SER A 197 5.01 23.13 4.59
N ILE A 198 6.14 22.45 4.44
CA ILE A 198 7.42 23.12 4.12
C ILE A 198 7.42 23.63 2.67
N PHE A 199 6.91 22.85 1.70
CA PHE A 199 6.75 23.34 0.33
C PHE A 199 5.89 24.60 0.28
N LYS A 200 4.77 24.61 0.99
CA LYS A 200 3.86 25.76 1.05
C LYS A 200 4.58 27.01 1.57
N GLN A 201 5.36 26.88 2.65
CA GLN A 201 6.16 27.99 3.17
C GLN A 201 7.18 28.52 2.15
N VAL A 202 7.83 27.62 1.40
CA VAL A 202 8.78 28.01 0.34
C VAL A 202 8.07 28.74 -0.80
N GLU A 203 6.93 28.22 -1.25
CA GLU A 203 6.09 28.79 -2.31
C GLU A 203 5.56 30.19 -1.92
N GLU A 204 5.08 30.37 -0.68
CA GLU A 204 4.64 31.67 -0.16
C GLU A 204 5.78 32.70 -0.09
N VAL A 205 6.99 32.27 0.29
CA VAL A 205 8.19 33.13 0.31
C VAL A 205 8.62 33.54 -1.10
N ASP A 206 8.50 32.63 -2.08
CA ASP A 206 8.78 32.90 -3.49
C ASP A 206 7.86 33.97 -4.07
N VAL A 207 6.54 33.83 -3.83
CA VAL A 207 5.52 34.80 -4.25
C VAL A 207 5.78 36.18 -3.64
N ALA A 208 6.20 36.24 -2.38
CA ALA A 208 6.41 37.49 -1.66
C ALA A 208 7.67 38.29 -2.08
N LYS A 209 8.71 37.64 -2.66
CA LYS A 209 10.02 38.28 -2.84
C LYS A 209 10.58 38.32 -4.26
N GLY A 210 9.95 37.67 -5.25
CA GLY A 210 10.20 37.86 -6.69
C GLY A 210 11.61 37.59 -7.26
N ASN A 211 12.66 37.51 -6.44
CA ASN A 211 14.06 37.47 -6.84
C ASN A 211 14.99 36.70 -5.87
N PHE A 212 14.47 35.99 -4.86
CA PHE A 212 15.31 35.37 -3.82
C PHE A 212 15.65 33.90 -4.12
N ASN A 213 16.88 33.65 -4.57
CA ASN A 213 17.45 32.34 -4.90
C ASN A 213 17.49 31.32 -3.72
N VAL A 214 17.08 31.71 -2.51
CA VAL A 214 17.01 30.85 -1.31
C VAL A 214 15.88 29.83 -1.43
N ALA A 215 14.76 30.19 -2.03
CA ALA A 215 13.65 29.27 -2.22
C ALA A 215 13.96 28.18 -3.26
N ASN A 216 14.66 28.50 -4.35
CA ASN A 216 15.21 27.51 -5.28
C ASN A 216 16.21 26.56 -4.60
N PHE A 217 17.04 27.07 -3.68
CA PHE A 217 17.96 26.25 -2.89
C PHE A 217 17.20 25.33 -1.91
N LEU A 218 16.22 25.87 -1.18
CA LEU A 218 15.38 25.13 -0.23
C LEU A 218 14.55 24.07 -0.96
N ARG A 219 13.93 24.40 -2.10
CA ARG A 219 13.19 23.47 -2.95
C ARG A 219 14.08 22.34 -3.45
N LYS A 220 15.30 22.63 -3.91
CA LYS A 220 16.28 21.59 -4.28
C LYS A 220 16.71 20.72 -3.09
N ALA A 221 16.91 21.32 -1.92
CA ALA A 221 17.28 20.59 -0.70
C ALA A 221 16.14 19.68 -0.22
N LEU A 222 14.89 20.16 -0.26
CA LEU A 222 13.68 19.40 0.08
C LEU A 222 13.47 18.25 -0.88
N ASN A 223 13.57 18.51 -2.18
CA ASN A 223 13.49 17.49 -3.21
C ASN A 223 14.52 16.38 -2.97
N LYS A 224 15.76 16.75 -2.64
CA LYS A 224 16.82 15.79 -2.31
C LYS A 224 16.53 15.01 -1.02
N ALA A 225 16.03 15.67 0.03
CA ALA A 225 15.65 15.02 1.28
C ALA A 225 14.52 14.01 1.08
N LEU A 226 13.51 14.35 0.25
CA LEU A 226 12.43 13.47 -0.17
C LEU A 226 12.95 12.24 -0.91
N THR A 227 13.75 12.43 -1.96
CA THR A 227 14.33 11.31 -2.72
C THR A 227 15.11 10.38 -1.79
N ASN A 228 15.90 10.91 -0.86
CA ASN A 228 16.64 10.11 0.12
C ASN A 228 15.71 9.35 1.09
N ALA A 229 14.59 9.96 1.52
CA ALA A 229 13.64 9.31 2.42
C ALA A 229 12.93 8.13 1.74
N PHE A 230 12.45 8.31 0.50
CA PHE A 230 11.80 7.24 -0.26
C PHE A 230 12.78 6.11 -0.60
N SER A 231 13.99 6.43 -1.04
CA SER A 231 15.01 5.41 -1.35
C SER A 231 15.48 4.65 -0.09
N ALA A 232 15.62 5.32 1.06
CA ALA A 232 15.90 4.64 2.33
C ALA A 232 14.76 3.69 2.74
N GLN A 233 13.50 4.08 2.52
CA GLN A 233 12.32 3.27 2.80
C GLN A 233 12.20 2.07 1.86
N ALA A 234 12.45 2.27 0.56
CA ALA A 234 12.54 1.20 -0.42
C ALA A 234 13.61 0.17 -0.02
N SER A 235 14.77 0.65 0.44
CA SER A 235 15.84 -0.18 0.97
C SER A 235 15.41 -0.97 2.21
N GLN A 236 14.72 -0.32 3.16
CA GLN A 236 14.19 -0.99 4.36
C GLN A 236 13.12 -2.03 4.03
N ARG A 237 12.18 -1.75 3.13
CA ARG A 237 11.18 -2.71 2.64
C ARG A 237 11.83 -3.88 1.91
N GLY A 238 12.81 -3.60 1.05
CA GLY A 238 13.62 -4.64 0.41
C GLY A 238 14.34 -5.54 1.42
N ALA A 239 14.89 -4.95 2.48
CA ALA A 239 15.53 -5.68 3.57
C ALA A 239 14.52 -6.46 4.44
N ALA A 240 13.33 -5.92 4.69
CA ALA A 240 12.26 -6.59 5.43
C ALA A 240 11.68 -7.77 4.62
N ALA A 241 11.35 -7.57 3.34
CA ALA A 241 10.92 -8.61 2.43
C ALA A 241 12.02 -9.68 2.25
N GLY A 242 13.29 -9.28 2.19
CA GLY A 242 14.42 -10.20 2.18
C GLY A 242 14.49 -11.05 3.45
N ARG A 243 14.31 -10.43 4.63
CA ARG A 243 14.27 -11.12 5.92
C ARG A 243 13.08 -12.08 6.04
N ALA A 244 11.87 -11.65 5.69
CA ALA A 244 10.67 -12.49 5.68
C ALA A 244 10.81 -13.68 4.72
N ASN A 245 11.34 -13.46 3.51
CA ASN A 245 11.59 -14.51 2.52
C ASN A 245 12.80 -15.41 2.84
N SER A 246 13.61 -15.06 3.84
CA SER A 246 14.74 -15.87 4.30
C SER A 246 14.38 -16.80 5.46
N HIS A 247 13.17 -16.67 6.02
CA HIS A 247 12.72 -17.57 7.08
C HIS A 247 12.55 -18.99 6.51
N PRO A 248 13.14 -20.04 7.14
CA PRO A 248 13.10 -21.42 6.64
C PRO A 248 11.68 -21.93 6.41
N ASP A 249 10.74 -21.47 7.24
CA ASP A 249 9.33 -21.87 7.22
C ASP A 249 8.45 -20.98 6.34
N SER A 250 9.01 -19.99 5.66
CA SER A 250 8.23 -19.18 4.71
C SER A 250 7.74 -20.06 3.55
N VAL A 251 6.51 -19.81 3.08
CA VAL A 251 5.90 -20.52 1.94
C VAL A 251 6.84 -20.52 0.73
N LYS A 252 7.58 -19.43 0.51
CA LYS A 252 8.55 -19.31 -0.57
C LYS A 252 9.78 -20.22 -0.40
N GLN A 253 10.33 -20.36 0.80
CA GLN A 253 11.44 -21.28 1.08
C GLN A 253 10.99 -22.74 1.05
N GLN A 254 9.80 -23.04 1.57
CA GLN A 254 9.21 -24.37 1.49
C GLN A 254 8.95 -24.78 0.03
N ASN A 255 8.34 -23.91 -0.77
CA ASN A 255 8.14 -24.12 -2.21
C ASN A 255 9.48 -24.28 -2.95
N ALA A 256 10.50 -23.50 -2.60
CA ALA A 256 11.84 -23.63 -3.17
C ALA A 256 12.50 -24.97 -2.79
N ALA A 257 12.36 -25.41 -1.54
CA ALA A 257 12.87 -26.68 -1.04
C ALA A 257 12.17 -27.89 -1.68
N ASP A 258 10.86 -27.84 -1.84
CA ASP A 258 10.09 -28.90 -2.47
C ASP A 258 10.32 -28.95 -3.98
N LEU A 259 10.45 -27.79 -4.64
CA LEU A 259 10.88 -27.73 -6.04
C LEU A 259 12.28 -28.32 -6.22
N ARG A 260 13.22 -28.00 -5.32
CA ARG A 260 14.56 -28.59 -5.29
C ARG A 260 14.49 -30.12 -5.15
N LYS A 261 13.70 -30.64 -4.20
CA LYS A 261 13.51 -32.09 -4.02
C LYS A 261 12.95 -32.76 -5.27
N ARG A 262 11.96 -32.14 -5.92
CA ARG A 262 11.37 -32.66 -7.17
C ARG A 262 12.40 -32.75 -8.29
N ILE A 263 13.22 -31.70 -8.46
CA ILE A 263 14.29 -31.68 -9.46
C ILE A 263 15.35 -32.74 -9.16
N CYS A 264 15.81 -32.86 -7.91
CA CYS A 264 16.75 -33.92 -7.51
C CYS A 264 16.21 -35.32 -7.79
N LYS A 265 14.99 -35.60 -7.37
CA LYS A 265 14.35 -36.92 -7.57
C LYS A 265 14.18 -37.26 -9.05
N ALA A 266 13.86 -36.27 -9.88
CA ALA A 266 13.79 -36.45 -11.33
C ALA A 266 15.19 -36.70 -11.94
N ALA A 267 16.21 -35.98 -11.48
CA ALA A 267 17.59 -36.20 -11.89
C ALA A 267 18.09 -37.60 -11.52
N ASP A 268 17.85 -38.04 -10.28
CA ASP A 268 18.22 -39.39 -9.81
C ASP A 268 17.59 -40.48 -10.67
N ARG A 269 16.30 -40.34 -11.02
CA ARG A 269 15.60 -41.29 -11.90
C ARG A 269 16.23 -41.37 -13.29
N LEU A 270 16.60 -40.23 -13.86
CA LEU A 270 17.22 -40.17 -15.19
C LEU A 270 18.63 -40.76 -15.17
N ILE A 271 19.40 -40.52 -14.11
CA ILE A 271 20.75 -41.08 -13.92
C ILE A 271 20.68 -42.58 -13.66
N LEU A 272 19.73 -43.06 -12.85
CA LEU A 272 19.51 -44.49 -12.64
C LEU A 272 19.11 -45.21 -13.94
N GLY A 273 18.29 -44.58 -14.78
CA GLY A 273 17.89 -45.12 -16.08
C GLY A 273 19.00 -45.08 -17.15
N ASN A 274 19.94 -44.14 -17.03
CA ASN A 274 21.11 -44.03 -17.90
C ASN A 274 22.32 -43.44 -17.15
N PRO A 275 23.17 -44.29 -16.55
CA PRO A 275 24.30 -43.84 -15.73
C PRO A 275 25.35 -43.00 -16.50
N ALA A 276 25.37 -43.08 -17.83
CA ALA A 276 26.27 -42.31 -18.69
C ALA A 276 25.60 -41.06 -19.31
N ILE A 277 24.45 -40.61 -18.77
CA ILE A 277 23.75 -39.43 -19.27
C ILE A 277 24.65 -38.18 -19.17
N SER A 278 24.81 -37.47 -20.29
CA SER A 278 25.59 -36.23 -20.30
C SER A 278 24.82 -35.09 -19.65
N GLU A 279 25.55 -34.15 -19.04
CA GLU A 279 24.99 -32.97 -18.38
C GLU A 279 23.98 -32.19 -19.22
N ARG A 280 24.31 -31.99 -20.50
CA ARG A 280 23.44 -31.31 -21.48
C ARG A 280 22.15 -32.08 -21.70
N THR A 281 22.23 -33.40 -21.76
CA THR A 281 21.07 -34.29 -21.97
C THR A 281 20.21 -34.37 -20.72
N LEU A 282 20.82 -34.43 -19.53
CA LEU A 282 20.12 -34.41 -18.25
C LEU A 282 19.35 -33.10 -18.05
N LYS A 283 20.01 -31.96 -18.29
CA LYS A 283 19.37 -30.65 -18.19
C LYS A 283 18.22 -30.50 -19.19
N ARG A 284 18.40 -30.89 -20.45
CA ARG A 284 17.35 -30.84 -21.48
C ARG A 284 16.16 -31.72 -21.11
N ALA A 285 16.39 -32.96 -20.67
CA ALA A 285 15.33 -33.87 -20.26
C ALA A 285 14.51 -33.34 -19.07
N LEU A 286 15.16 -32.67 -18.12
CA LEU A 286 14.47 -32.04 -16.98
C LEU A 286 13.66 -30.80 -17.38
N VAL A 287 14.13 -30.02 -18.36
CA VAL A 287 13.38 -28.90 -18.93
C VAL A 287 12.16 -29.40 -19.71
N GLU A 288 12.32 -30.47 -20.49
CA GLU A 288 11.23 -31.11 -21.25
C GLU A 288 10.14 -31.71 -20.35
N GLN A 289 10.48 -32.12 -19.12
CA GLN A 289 9.51 -32.55 -18.11
C GLN A 289 8.68 -31.40 -17.50
N GLY A 290 9.00 -30.14 -17.82
CA GLY A 290 8.22 -28.98 -17.39
C GLY A 290 8.24 -28.69 -15.88
N ILE A 291 9.20 -29.25 -15.14
CA ILE A 291 9.24 -29.14 -13.66
C ILE A 291 9.59 -27.72 -13.22
N ALA A 292 10.48 -27.04 -13.94
CA ALA A 292 10.87 -25.65 -13.69
C ALA A 292 11.54 -25.02 -14.93
N SER A 293 11.82 -23.72 -14.86
CA SER A 293 12.57 -23.01 -15.90
C SER A 293 14.03 -23.48 -15.97
N GLU A 294 14.63 -23.35 -17.16
CA GLU A 294 16.02 -23.75 -17.43
C GLU A 294 17.05 -23.14 -16.43
N PRO A 295 16.97 -21.85 -16.04
CA PRO A 295 17.86 -21.27 -15.05
C PRO A 295 17.71 -21.91 -13.66
N THR A 296 16.47 -22.23 -13.27
CA THR A 296 16.15 -22.84 -11.97
C THR A 296 16.65 -24.29 -11.89
N ILE A 297 16.47 -25.05 -12.98
CA ILE A 297 17.01 -26.41 -13.10
C ILE A 297 18.53 -26.38 -13.02
N LYS A 298 19.19 -25.50 -13.78
CA LYS A 298 20.66 -25.34 -13.72
C LYS A 298 21.13 -25.03 -12.30
N LYS A 299 20.50 -24.04 -11.63
CA LYS A 299 20.82 -23.64 -10.26
C LYS A 299 20.79 -24.84 -9.31
N TYR A 300 19.71 -25.62 -9.31
CA TYR A 300 19.57 -26.74 -8.36
C TYR A 300 20.43 -27.95 -8.71
N LEU A 301 20.68 -28.24 -10.00
CA LEU A 301 21.60 -29.29 -10.39
C LEU A 301 23.04 -29.00 -9.93
N VAL A 302 23.50 -27.75 -10.07
CA VAL A 302 24.81 -27.31 -9.54
C VAL A 302 24.83 -27.34 -8.02
N THR A 303 23.79 -26.80 -7.37
CA THR A 303 23.71 -26.73 -5.90
C THR A 303 23.70 -28.12 -5.25
N CYS A 304 23.14 -29.11 -5.93
CA CYS A 304 23.04 -30.49 -5.44
C CYS A 304 24.15 -31.41 -5.97
N GLY A 305 25.14 -30.88 -6.71
CA GLY A 305 26.31 -31.65 -7.15
C GLY A 305 26.07 -32.61 -8.33
N TYR A 306 24.96 -32.47 -9.06
CA TYR A 306 24.73 -33.21 -10.31
C TYR A 306 25.50 -32.61 -11.50
N LEU A 307 25.91 -31.34 -11.37
CA LEU A 307 26.74 -30.62 -12.33
C LEU A 307 27.94 -30.01 -11.59
N PRO A 308 29.10 -29.89 -12.24
CA PRO A 308 30.22 -29.11 -11.72
C PRO A 308 29.80 -27.64 -11.54
N ARG A 309 30.46 -26.98 -10.58
CA ARG A 309 30.22 -25.57 -10.25
C ARG A 309 30.64 -24.64 -11.38
#